data_AF-A0A2V9IYG1-F1
#
_entry.id   AF-A0A2V9IYG1-F1
#
_cell.length_a   1.000
_cell.length_b   1.000
_cell.length_c   1.000
_cell.angle_alpha   90.00
_cell.angle_beta   90.00
_cell.angle_gamma   90.00
#
_symmetry.space_group_name_H-M   'P 1'
#
loop_
_entity.id
_entity.type
_entity.pdbx_description
1 polymer ?
#
loop_
_entity_poly.entity_id
_entity_poly.type
_entity_poly.pdbx_seq_one_letter_code
_entity_poly.pdbx_strand_id
1 'polypeptide(L)'
;MYTSPAGRLPDSILPALGSIHPPDRGLYSVFWAPTTPEQIRAFTNYVRWTVNHFRGRVQYYEIWNEPSEYFWNPHPSPEAYAALAREVIVTVHQTDPMAKVVFGAFGLTERDFPRQAVEACRCAQGIDVFSYHAYPDFGHNLNPESLDEPAHASESPALLREMVRKLPGIRGDIAFWNDEFNSPPSWEGSDESVQAKYIAREMVYDRAQGVRTFVWELIPGVDGNQGDDFGLIHGMMMRPEDFTPRPGFEALRNTNALFSDTTLDSSIEVETPDLATAKPPASVLVYAFRSRTGKTIIAYWLAVRSLPGGNGPSVRGSLKIRNAGIVRPALIDVLSGRVTALSWKAGTVDTLESVPFRDSVMAIADESYFDWAALPEAPASLRCTRSSGRVRLVWDLPGRGVNGVVV
;
A
#
# COMPACT_ATOMS: atom_id res chain seq x y z
N MET A 1 -30.65 -8.62 1.43
CA MET A 1 -31.33 -9.92 1.23
C MET A 1 -32.53 -9.74 0.31
N TYR A 2 -32.35 -9.89 -1.00
CA TYR A 2 -33.45 -10.09 -1.96
C TYR A 2 -32.96 -11.06 -3.03
N THR A 3 -33.33 -12.33 -2.90
CA THR A 3 -33.14 -13.36 -3.95
C THR A 3 -34.51 -13.67 -4.54
N SER A 4 -34.72 -13.33 -5.81
CA SER A 4 -35.77 -13.95 -6.62
C SER A 4 -35.11 -14.96 -7.58
N PRO A 5 -35.52 -16.25 -7.58
CA PRO A 5 -35.03 -17.28 -8.51
C PRO A 5 -35.38 -17.04 -9.99
N ALA A 6 -36.06 -15.96 -10.33
CA ALA A 6 -36.51 -15.66 -11.68
C ALA A 6 -35.53 -14.76 -12.43
N GLY A 7 -34.34 -15.31 -12.75
CA GLY A 7 -33.53 -15.07 -13.96
C GLY A 7 -33.49 -13.71 -14.69
N ARG A 8 -33.77 -12.57 -14.05
CA ARG A 8 -33.59 -11.25 -14.66
C ARG A 8 -32.87 -10.34 -13.67
N LEU A 9 -31.69 -9.89 -14.08
CA LEU A 9 -30.93 -8.88 -13.36
C LEU A 9 -31.78 -7.60 -13.23
N PRO A 10 -31.72 -6.88 -12.09
CA PRO A 10 -32.32 -5.56 -12.00
C PRO A 10 -31.65 -4.61 -12.99
N ASP A 11 -32.44 -3.83 -13.74
CA ASP A 11 -31.91 -2.78 -14.64
C ASP A 11 -31.17 -1.66 -13.87
N SER A 12 -31.38 -1.57 -12.54
CA SER A 12 -30.68 -0.66 -11.63
C SER A 12 -30.74 -1.17 -10.18
N ILE A 13 -29.73 -0.84 -9.37
CA ILE A 13 -29.74 -1.04 -7.92
C ILE A 13 -30.46 0.15 -7.29
N LEU A 14 -31.57 -0.11 -6.60
CA LEU A 14 -32.34 0.90 -5.87
C LEU A 14 -32.41 0.53 -4.38
N PRO A 15 -32.09 1.47 -3.46
CA PRO A 15 -31.68 2.86 -3.73
C PRO A 15 -30.30 2.92 -4.40
N ALA A 16 -30.02 4.05 -5.07
CA ALA A 16 -28.70 4.30 -5.64
C ALA A 16 -27.61 4.08 -4.57
N LEU A 17 -26.48 3.52 -5.00
CA LEU A 17 -25.30 3.38 -4.16
C LEU A 17 -24.93 4.76 -3.58
N GLY A 18 -24.47 4.79 -2.32
CA GLY A 18 -24.09 6.03 -1.64
C GLY A 18 -22.99 6.77 -2.41
N SER A 19 -22.92 8.09 -2.26
CA SER A 19 -21.79 8.88 -2.80
C SER A 19 -20.48 8.48 -2.14
N ILE A 20 -19.33 8.72 -2.80
CA ILE A 20 -17.99 8.40 -2.29
C ILE A 20 -17.72 9.03 -0.90
N HIS A 21 -18.35 10.18 -0.64
CA HIS A 21 -18.37 10.83 0.68
C HIS A 21 -19.73 11.48 0.92
N PRO A 22 -20.72 10.79 1.52
CA PRO A 22 -21.86 11.53 2.03
C PRO A 22 -21.29 12.48 3.09
N PRO A 23 -21.43 13.80 2.96
CA PRO A 23 -20.95 14.68 4.01
C PRO A 23 -21.71 14.25 5.26
N ASP A 24 -20.99 13.98 6.35
CA ASP A 24 -21.54 13.46 7.61
C ASP A 24 -22.34 14.57 8.31
N ARG A 25 -23.34 15.08 7.60
CA ARG A 25 -24.28 16.15 7.94
C ARG A 25 -25.50 15.51 8.57
N GLY A 26 -25.27 14.53 9.43
CA GLY A 26 -26.28 14.07 10.35
C GLY A 26 -26.82 15.29 11.09
N LEU A 27 -28.13 15.52 11.00
CA LEU A 27 -28.83 16.54 11.79
C LEU A 27 -28.68 16.30 13.31
N TYR A 28 -28.19 15.11 13.71
CA TYR A 28 -28.01 14.70 15.09
C TYR A 28 -26.55 14.87 15.53
N SER A 29 -26.33 15.63 16.60
CA SER A 29 -25.01 15.98 17.15
C SER A 29 -24.17 14.80 17.65
N VAL A 30 -24.73 13.58 17.68
CA VAL A 30 -24.00 12.35 18.04
C VAL A 30 -22.94 11.97 17.01
N PHE A 31 -23.03 12.51 15.78
CA PHE A 31 -22.06 12.30 14.71
C PHE A 31 -21.02 13.43 14.61
N TRP A 32 -21.03 14.38 15.54
CA TRP A 32 -20.11 15.53 15.51
C TRP A 32 -18.89 15.28 16.39
N ALA A 33 -17.78 15.89 16.03
CA ALA A 33 -16.57 15.84 16.84
C ALA A 33 -16.81 16.37 18.27
N PRO A 34 -16.24 15.73 19.30
CA PRO A 34 -16.38 16.20 20.68
C PRO A 34 -15.58 17.49 20.88
N THR A 35 -16.27 18.59 21.17
CA THR A 35 -15.65 19.93 21.28
C THR A 35 -15.77 20.56 22.66
N THR A 36 -16.71 20.09 23.49
CA THR A 36 -16.86 20.53 24.87
C THR A 36 -16.07 19.64 25.84
N PRO A 37 -15.65 20.15 27.02
CA PRO A 37 -14.99 19.34 28.03
C PRO A 37 -15.78 18.08 28.42
N GLU A 38 -17.10 18.16 28.52
CA GLU A 38 -18.00 17.05 28.83
C GLU A 38 -17.97 15.97 27.74
N GLN A 39 -18.04 16.37 26.47
CA GLN A 39 -17.97 15.46 25.32
C GLN A 39 -16.60 14.81 25.20
N ILE A 40 -15.51 15.58 25.36
CA ILE A 40 -14.15 15.05 25.31
C ILE A 40 -13.94 14.03 26.44
N ARG A 41 -14.45 14.30 27.66
CA ARG A 41 -14.43 13.33 28.77
C ARG A 41 -15.24 12.06 28.45
N ALA A 42 -16.41 12.20 27.83
CA ALA A 42 -17.20 11.04 27.41
C ALA A 42 -16.46 10.21 26.35
N PHE A 43 -15.84 10.87 25.37
CA PHE A 43 -15.04 10.22 24.34
C PHE A 43 -13.81 9.51 24.94
N THR A 44 -13.09 10.14 25.87
CA THR A 44 -11.92 9.50 26.50
C THR A 44 -12.31 8.34 27.41
N ASN A 45 -13.53 8.32 27.98
CA ASN A 45 -14.06 7.13 28.65
C ASN A 45 -14.26 5.96 27.68
N TYR A 46 -14.76 6.24 26.46
CA TYR A 46 -14.84 5.24 25.40
C TYR A 46 -13.45 4.78 24.96
N VAL A 47 -12.51 5.69 24.70
CA VAL A 47 -11.11 5.36 24.36
C VAL A 47 -10.50 4.46 25.43
N ARG A 48 -10.63 4.79 26.72
CA ARG A 48 -10.12 3.97 27.82
C ARG A 48 -10.71 2.57 27.80
N TRP A 49 -12.02 2.46 27.59
CA TRP A 49 -12.68 1.16 27.48
C TRP A 49 -12.14 0.35 26.29
N THR A 50 -12.02 0.97 25.11
CA THR A 50 -11.53 0.35 23.88
C THR A 50 -10.07 -0.12 24.01
N VAL A 51 -9.19 0.75 24.49
CA VAL A 51 -7.76 0.43 24.69
C VAL A 51 -7.61 -0.69 25.72
N ASN A 52 -8.33 -0.62 26.84
CA ASN A 52 -8.29 -1.68 27.85
C ASN A 52 -8.86 -3.01 27.33
N HIS A 53 -9.94 -2.96 26.54
CA HIS A 53 -10.55 -4.15 25.94
C HIS A 53 -9.59 -4.85 24.98
N PHE A 54 -8.91 -4.10 24.12
CA PHE A 54 -8.00 -4.63 23.10
C PHE A 54 -6.53 -4.69 23.52
N ARG A 55 -6.24 -4.46 24.80
CA ARG A 55 -4.90 -4.44 25.36
C ARG A 55 -4.09 -5.68 24.97
N GLY A 56 -2.88 -5.46 24.45
CA GLY A 56 -1.99 -6.51 23.95
C GLY A 56 -2.41 -7.21 22.65
N ARG A 57 -3.57 -6.84 22.07
CA ARG A 57 -4.07 -7.36 20.78
C ARG A 57 -4.02 -6.31 19.68
N VAL A 58 -4.34 -5.07 20.00
CA VAL A 58 -4.20 -3.91 19.11
C VAL A 58 -3.04 -3.06 19.60
N GLN A 59 -2.14 -2.70 18.69
CA GLN A 59 -0.91 -1.96 19.01
C GLN A 59 -1.02 -0.47 18.70
N TYR A 60 -1.86 -0.08 17.74
CA TYR A 60 -1.97 1.28 17.24
C TYR A 60 -3.41 1.75 17.34
N TYR A 61 -3.60 2.98 17.82
CA TYR A 61 -4.89 3.64 17.91
C TYR A 61 -4.81 4.99 17.22
N GLU A 62 -5.64 5.20 16.22
CA GLU A 62 -5.70 6.42 15.43
C GLU A 62 -6.75 7.38 15.96
N ILE A 63 -6.41 8.67 15.98
CA ILE A 63 -7.28 9.72 16.50
C ILE A 63 -8.02 10.36 15.34
N TRP A 64 -9.32 10.03 15.24
CA TRP A 64 -10.23 10.58 14.24
C TRP A 64 -9.85 10.16 12.80
N ASN A 65 -10.65 10.60 11.82
CA ASN A 65 -10.36 10.46 10.39
C ASN A 65 -10.60 11.81 9.72
N GLU A 66 -9.63 12.30 8.95
CA GLU A 66 -9.67 13.51 8.14
C GLU A 66 -10.23 14.75 8.86
N PRO A 67 -9.68 15.13 10.04
CA PRO A 67 -10.16 16.27 10.80
C PRO A 67 -9.94 17.63 10.09
N SER A 68 -9.09 17.67 9.06
CA SER A 68 -8.87 18.84 8.20
C SER A 68 -10.01 19.05 7.18
N GLU A 69 -10.89 18.06 7.01
CA GLU A 69 -11.94 18.03 6.00
C GLU A 69 -13.35 18.06 6.64
N TYR A 70 -14.37 17.72 5.86
CA TYR A 70 -15.78 17.74 6.28
C TYR A 70 -16.15 16.68 7.34
N PHE A 71 -15.21 15.86 7.79
CA PHE A 71 -15.36 14.96 8.95
C PHE A 71 -15.22 15.68 10.29
N TRP A 72 -14.89 16.98 10.29
CA TRP A 72 -14.92 17.83 11.48
C TRP A 72 -15.97 18.95 11.37
N ASN A 73 -17.17 18.69 11.90
CA ASN A 73 -18.31 19.62 11.82
C ASN A 73 -18.28 20.71 12.91
N PRO A 74 -18.86 21.92 12.64
CA PRO A 74 -19.42 22.36 11.36
C PRO A 74 -18.35 22.79 10.34
N HIS A 75 -17.13 23.04 10.79
CA HIS A 75 -15.95 23.36 9.97
C HIS A 75 -14.69 22.82 10.66
N PRO A 76 -13.67 22.43 9.89
CA PRO A 76 -12.36 22.04 10.42
C PRO A 76 -11.83 23.03 11.44
N SER A 77 -11.34 22.53 12.59
CA SER A 77 -10.66 23.34 13.59
C SER A 77 -9.44 22.62 14.16
N PRO A 78 -8.22 23.08 13.84
CA PRO A 78 -7.00 22.45 14.34
C PRO A 78 -6.89 22.54 15.87
N GLU A 79 -7.38 23.61 16.49
CA GLU A 79 -7.38 23.77 17.95
C GLU A 79 -8.35 22.81 18.64
N ALA A 80 -9.53 22.59 18.05
CA ALA A 80 -10.51 21.67 18.62
C ALA A 80 -10.05 20.21 18.47
N TYR A 81 -9.48 19.85 17.32
CA TYR A 81 -8.83 18.54 17.13
C TYR A 81 -7.68 18.36 18.12
N ALA A 82 -6.82 19.37 18.29
CA ALA A 82 -5.74 19.36 19.25
C ALA A 82 -6.20 19.14 20.70
N ALA A 83 -7.31 19.78 21.11
CA ALA A 83 -7.88 19.61 22.45
C ALA A 83 -8.34 18.16 22.69
N LEU A 84 -8.99 17.54 21.70
CA LEU A 84 -9.36 16.12 21.76
C LEU A 84 -8.12 15.22 21.76
N ALA A 85 -7.22 15.41 20.81
CA ALA A 85 -6.05 14.56 20.60
C ALA A 85 -5.15 14.51 21.84
N ARG A 86 -4.97 15.65 22.54
CA ARG A 86 -4.21 15.69 23.80
C ARG A 86 -4.79 14.72 24.84
N GLU A 87 -6.10 14.74 25.07
CA GLU A 87 -6.74 13.89 26.07
C GLU A 87 -6.76 12.41 25.64
N VAL A 88 -6.89 12.15 24.34
CA VAL A 88 -6.84 10.80 23.77
C VAL A 88 -5.43 10.21 23.94
N ILE A 89 -4.37 10.93 23.57
CA ILE A 89 -2.97 10.50 23.72
C ILE A 89 -2.68 10.10 25.17
N VAL A 90 -3.00 11.01 26.11
CA VAL A 90 -2.82 10.75 27.55
C VAL A 90 -3.59 9.51 27.98
N THR A 91 -4.84 9.37 27.55
CA THR A 91 -5.69 8.24 27.94
C THR A 91 -5.16 6.90 27.39
N VAL A 92 -4.73 6.85 26.13
CA VAL A 92 -4.17 5.64 25.52
C VAL A 92 -2.94 5.18 26.29
N HIS A 93 -1.94 6.05 26.47
CA HIS A 93 -0.68 5.68 27.14
C HIS A 93 -0.86 5.35 28.62
N GLN A 94 -1.80 5.98 29.33
CA GLN A 94 -2.12 5.62 30.71
C GLN A 94 -2.80 4.24 30.82
N THR A 95 -3.61 3.88 29.82
CA THR A 95 -4.38 2.63 29.82
C THR A 95 -3.53 1.45 29.38
N ASP A 96 -2.76 1.62 28.31
CA ASP A 96 -1.76 0.66 27.84
C ASP A 96 -0.47 1.39 27.45
N PRO A 97 0.57 1.36 28.30
CA PRO A 97 1.85 2.01 28.01
C PRO A 97 2.58 1.47 26.77
N MET A 98 2.18 0.31 26.25
CA MET A 98 2.75 -0.27 25.02
C MET A 98 1.97 0.09 23.76
N ALA A 99 0.77 0.63 23.91
CA ALA A 99 0.00 1.11 22.77
C ALA A 99 0.64 2.36 22.15
N LYS A 100 0.46 2.48 20.85
CA LYS A 100 0.98 3.55 20.01
C LYS A 100 -0.17 4.42 19.53
N VAL A 101 0.05 5.72 19.50
CA VAL A 101 -0.95 6.67 19.04
C VAL A 101 -0.60 7.19 17.65
N VAL A 102 -1.53 7.03 16.72
CA VAL A 102 -1.47 7.59 15.37
C VAL A 102 -2.22 8.92 15.38
N PHE A 103 -1.48 9.99 15.09
CA PHE A 103 -2.01 11.35 15.01
C PHE A 103 -2.12 11.72 13.53
N GLY A 104 -3.32 11.99 13.05
CA GLY A 104 -3.53 12.38 11.67
C GLY A 104 -4.77 11.76 11.06
N ALA A 105 -4.54 10.90 10.05
CA ALA A 105 -5.47 10.56 8.98
C ALA A 105 -5.89 11.84 8.22
N PHE A 106 -4.96 12.75 7.93
CA PHE A 106 -5.29 13.99 7.22
C PHE A 106 -5.64 13.67 5.76
N GLY A 107 -6.83 14.10 5.30
CA GLY A 107 -7.40 13.69 3.99
C GLY A 107 -6.68 14.21 2.77
N LEU A 108 -5.67 15.04 3.00
CA LEU A 108 -4.77 15.62 2.03
C LEU A 108 -3.42 15.86 2.72
N THR A 109 -2.45 16.29 1.94
CA THR A 109 -1.06 16.47 2.36
C THR A 109 -0.70 17.94 2.56
N GLU A 110 -1.70 18.81 2.76
CA GLU A 110 -1.50 20.20 3.13
C GLU A 110 -0.86 20.34 4.52
N ARG A 111 -0.20 21.48 4.74
CA ARG A 111 0.70 21.64 5.90
C ARG A 111 0.17 22.54 6.99
N ASP A 112 -0.83 23.37 6.70
CA ASP A 112 -1.31 24.39 7.64
C ASP A 112 -2.10 23.79 8.79
N PHE A 113 -3.10 22.95 8.50
CA PHE A 113 -3.92 22.31 9.54
C PHE A 113 -3.07 21.41 10.46
N PRO A 114 -2.25 20.48 9.95
CA PRO A 114 -1.48 19.60 10.84
C PRO A 114 -0.45 20.34 11.70
N ARG A 115 0.19 21.38 11.15
CA ARG A 115 1.10 22.26 11.92
C ARG A 115 0.38 22.89 13.10
N GLN A 116 -0.74 23.57 12.83
CA GLN A 116 -1.52 24.26 13.86
C GLN A 116 -2.04 23.27 14.92
N ALA A 117 -2.50 22.09 14.49
CA ALA A 117 -2.98 21.04 15.39
C ALA A 117 -1.88 20.54 16.34
N VAL A 118 -0.69 20.20 15.82
CA VAL A 118 0.42 19.72 16.65
C VAL A 118 0.89 20.81 17.63
N GLU A 119 1.02 22.06 17.17
CA GLU A 119 1.43 23.20 18.00
C GLU A 119 0.42 23.48 19.12
N ALA A 120 -0.88 23.49 18.81
CA ALA A 120 -1.96 23.74 19.77
C ALA A 120 -2.10 22.60 20.80
N CYS A 121 -1.87 21.36 20.39
CA CYS A 121 -2.06 20.17 21.23
C CYS A 121 -1.07 20.12 22.40
N ARG A 122 0.15 20.66 22.19
CA ARG A 122 1.28 20.56 23.13
C ARG A 122 1.53 19.11 23.57
N CYS A 123 1.31 18.17 22.66
CA CYS A 123 1.33 16.73 22.89
C CYS A 123 2.33 15.98 21.99
N ALA A 124 3.20 16.71 21.28
CA ALA A 124 4.11 16.17 20.27
C ALA A 124 4.94 14.97 20.74
N GLN A 125 5.36 14.94 22.02
CA GLN A 125 6.12 13.82 22.60
C GLN A 125 5.32 12.52 22.69
N GLY A 126 3.99 12.60 22.78
CA GLY A 126 3.09 11.45 22.84
C GLY A 126 2.58 11.00 21.47
N ILE A 127 3.04 11.61 20.37
CA ILE A 127 2.72 11.14 19.02
C ILE A 127 3.70 10.02 18.66
N ASP A 128 3.17 8.84 18.34
CA ASP A 128 3.97 7.69 17.91
C ASP A 128 4.11 7.57 16.40
N VAL A 129 3.02 7.86 15.70
CA VAL A 129 2.94 7.85 14.24
C VAL A 129 2.22 9.13 13.81
N PHE A 130 2.73 9.77 12.76
CA PHE A 130 2.00 10.81 12.04
C PHE A 130 1.48 10.23 10.74
N SER A 131 0.19 10.39 10.45
CA SER A 131 -0.43 9.79 9.26
C SER A 131 -1.19 10.80 8.39
N TYR A 132 -1.32 10.47 7.10
CA TYR A 132 -1.89 11.30 6.05
C TYR A 132 -2.38 10.43 4.88
N HIS A 133 -3.32 10.95 4.10
CA HIS A 133 -3.87 10.30 2.92
C HIS A 133 -3.32 11.00 1.68
N ALA A 134 -2.56 10.28 0.84
CA ALA A 134 -1.95 10.86 -0.34
C ALA A 134 -2.74 10.49 -1.60
N TYR A 135 -3.77 11.25 -1.98
CA TYR A 135 -4.48 11.04 -3.23
C TYR A 135 -4.03 12.05 -4.30
N PRO A 136 -3.21 11.66 -5.29
CA PRO A 136 -2.75 12.56 -6.34
C PRO A 136 -3.91 13.01 -7.23
N ASP A 137 -4.14 14.34 -7.31
CA ASP A 137 -5.16 14.96 -8.16
C ASP A 137 -6.53 14.26 -8.04
N PHE A 138 -7.08 14.25 -6.83
CA PHE A 138 -8.26 13.47 -6.44
C PHE A 138 -9.36 13.48 -7.52
N GLY A 139 -9.71 12.30 -8.06
CA GLY A 139 -10.68 12.15 -9.14
C GLY A 139 -10.08 12.08 -10.56
N HIS A 140 -8.77 12.30 -10.70
CA HIS A 140 -8.05 12.30 -11.96
C HIS A 140 -6.85 11.35 -11.93
N ASN A 141 -6.41 10.93 -13.12
CA ASN A 141 -5.22 10.10 -13.27
C ASN A 141 -3.93 10.94 -13.23
N LEU A 142 -3.44 11.22 -12.03
CA LEU A 142 -2.08 11.70 -11.77
C LEU A 142 -1.24 10.59 -11.15
N ASN A 143 0.01 10.45 -11.59
CA ASN A 143 0.89 9.42 -11.04
C ASN A 143 1.42 9.79 -9.64
N PRO A 144 1.60 8.82 -8.74
CA PRO A 144 1.76 9.10 -7.31
C PRO A 144 2.96 9.96 -6.93
N GLU A 145 4.13 9.70 -7.52
CA GLU A 145 5.37 10.42 -7.23
C GLU A 145 5.34 11.89 -7.66
N SER A 146 4.39 12.30 -8.52
CA SER A 146 4.30 13.68 -8.98
C SER A 146 3.85 14.65 -7.90
N LEU A 147 3.29 14.17 -6.78
CA LEU A 147 2.97 15.02 -5.63
C LEU A 147 4.22 15.71 -5.03
N ASP A 148 5.40 15.13 -5.18
CA ASP A 148 6.67 15.72 -4.71
C ASP A 148 7.35 16.60 -5.79
N GLU A 149 6.75 16.78 -6.96
CA GLU A 149 7.23 17.70 -7.97
C GLU A 149 6.90 19.17 -7.61
N PRO A 150 7.69 20.15 -8.09
CA PRO A 150 7.45 21.56 -7.79
C PRO A 150 6.04 22.07 -8.13
N ALA A 151 5.38 21.47 -9.12
CA ALA A 151 4.02 21.83 -9.52
C ALA A 151 2.96 21.48 -8.45
N HIS A 152 3.23 20.50 -7.59
CA HIS A 152 2.32 19.98 -6.56
C HIS A 152 2.83 20.24 -5.13
N ALA A 153 3.76 21.18 -4.95
CA ALA A 153 4.43 21.41 -3.66
C ALA A 153 3.50 21.79 -2.49
N SER A 154 2.26 22.22 -2.75
CA SER A 154 1.23 22.41 -1.70
C SER A 154 0.80 21.10 -1.05
N GLU A 155 0.84 20.00 -1.80
CA GLU A 155 0.36 18.65 -1.48
C GLU A 155 1.52 17.63 -1.46
N SER A 156 2.76 18.10 -1.28
CA SER A 156 3.92 17.20 -1.23
C SER A 156 3.99 16.44 0.10
N PRO A 157 3.88 15.10 0.09
CA PRO A 157 4.11 14.29 1.28
C PRO A 157 5.52 14.49 1.86
N ALA A 158 6.55 14.65 1.01
CA ALA A 158 7.92 14.87 1.48
C ALA A 158 8.05 16.18 2.28
N LEU A 159 7.47 17.28 1.77
CA LEU A 159 7.47 18.57 2.47
C LEU A 159 6.61 18.55 3.74
N LEU A 160 5.53 17.77 3.77
CA LEU A 160 4.73 17.54 4.98
C LEU A 160 5.56 16.82 6.04
N ARG A 161 6.20 15.70 5.71
CA ARG A 161 7.07 14.95 6.63
C ARG A 161 8.25 15.78 7.12
N GLU A 162 8.88 16.57 6.24
CA GLU A 162 9.96 17.49 6.61
C GLU A 162 9.48 18.53 7.63
N MET A 163 8.29 19.10 7.42
CA MET A 163 7.69 20.07 8.32
C MET A 163 7.43 19.46 9.69
N VAL A 164 6.78 18.28 9.75
CA VAL A 164 6.48 17.57 11.00
C VAL A 164 7.75 17.28 11.81
N ARG A 165 8.81 16.79 11.16
CA ARG A 165 10.10 16.52 11.83
C ARG A 165 10.73 17.76 12.48
N LYS A 166 10.40 18.96 12.00
CA LYS A 166 10.93 20.24 12.53
C LYS A 166 10.05 20.84 13.63
N LEU A 167 8.85 20.29 13.90
CA LEU A 167 7.98 20.81 14.93
C LEU A 167 8.54 20.55 16.35
N PRO A 168 8.48 21.52 17.27
CA PRO A 168 9.01 21.37 18.62
C PRO A 168 8.42 20.17 19.37
N GLY A 169 9.29 19.33 19.95
CA GLY A 169 8.89 18.21 20.79
C GLY A 169 8.50 16.93 20.05
N ILE A 170 8.44 16.96 18.71
CA ILE A 170 8.34 15.73 17.91
C ILE A 170 9.59 14.89 18.12
N ARG A 171 9.40 13.58 18.30
CA ARG A 171 10.49 12.65 18.53
C ARG A 171 11.27 12.39 17.25
N GLY A 172 12.59 12.22 17.35
CA GLY A 172 13.44 11.92 16.20
C GLY A 172 13.16 10.56 15.56
N ASP A 173 12.51 9.65 16.28
CA ASP A 173 12.10 8.32 15.83
C ASP A 173 10.63 8.25 15.37
N ILE A 174 9.97 9.39 15.12
CA ILE A 174 8.58 9.41 14.65
C ILE A 174 8.41 8.62 13.35
N ALA A 175 7.39 7.75 13.31
CA ALA A 175 7.00 7.04 12.10
C ALA A 175 6.00 7.85 11.27
N PHE A 176 6.02 7.65 9.95
CA PHE A 176 5.08 8.25 9.03
C PHE A 176 4.32 7.17 8.27
N TRP A 177 3.00 7.26 8.22
CA TRP A 177 2.13 6.38 7.44
C TRP A 177 1.38 7.18 6.38
N ASN A 178 1.29 6.61 5.18
CA ASN A 178 0.27 6.94 4.21
C ASN A 178 -0.86 5.93 4.45
N ASP A 179 -1.73 6.23 5.41
CA ASP A 179 -2.74 5.31 5.96
C ASP A 179 -4.00 5.20 5.09
N GLU A 180 -4.08 5.98 4.01
CA GLU A 180 -5.08 5.79 2.97
C GLU A 180 -4.54 6.22 1.60
N PHE A 181 -4.52 5.27 0.66
CA PHE A 181 -4.16 5.51 -0.73
C PHE A 181 -4.95 4.63 -1.69
N ASN A 182 -5.39 5.20 -2.81
CA ASN A 182 -5.82 4.43 -3.99
C ASN A 182 -5.80 5.30 -5.26
N SER A 183 -6.02 4.64 -6.40
CA SER A 183 -6.31 5.25 -7.70
C SER A 183 -7.50 4.54 -8.34
N PRO A 184 -8.75 4.89 -7.97
CA PRO A 184 -9.95 4.24 -8.47
C PRO A 184 -10.02 4.10 -9.99
N PRO A 185 -10.52 2.96 -10.51
CA PRO A 185 -10.71 2.74 -11.94
C PRO A 185 -11.69 3.70 -12.61
N SER A 186 -12.69 4.23 -11.88
CA SER A 186 -13.71 5.12 -12.46
C SER A 186 -13.22 6.56 -12.72
N TRP A 187 -12.06 6.94 -12.19
CA TRP A 187 -11.51 8.28 -12.30
C TRP A 187 -11.15 8.68 -13.73
N GLU A 188 -11.07 10.00 -13.98
CA GLU A 188 -10.80 10.51 -15.32
C GLU A 188 -9.46 9.99 -15.85
N GLY A 189 -9.51 9.27 -16.97
CA GLY A 189 -8.33 8.69 -17.60
C GLY A 189 -7.73 7.50 -16.85
N SER A 190 -8.46 6.89 -15.90
CA SER A 190 -8.06 5.71 -15.13
C SER A 190 -8.76 4.43 -15.62
N ASP A 191 -8.29 3.28 -15.13
CA ASP A 191 -8.95 1.98 -15.17
C ASP A 191 -8.25 1.01 -14.17
N GLU A 192 -8.68 -0.25 -14.11
CA GLU A 192 -8.07 -1.26 -13.23
C GLU A 192 -6.57 -1.50 -13.53
N SER A 193 -6.14 -1.29 -14.78
CA SER A 193 -4.72 -1.42 -15.15
C SER A 193 -3.89 -0.25 -14.61
N VAL A 194 -4.45 0.96 -14.55
CA VAL A 194 -3.84 2.13 -13.91
C VAL A 194 -3.79 1.93 -12.40
N GLN A 195 -4.90 1.56 -11.78
CA GLN A 195 -4.98 1.26 -10.34
C GLN A 195 -3.88 0.28 -9.91
N ALA A 196 -3.76 -0.85 -10.61
CA ALA A 196 -2.79 -1.89 -10.29
C ALA A 196 -1.33 -1.40 -10.40
N LYS A 197 -1.03 -0.52 -11.37
CA LYS A 197 0.31 0.08 -11.51
C LYS A 197 0.61 1.08 -10.39
N TYR A 198 -0.35 1.93 -10.05
CA TYR A 198 -0.17 3.00 -9.07
C TYR A 198 -0.08 2.46 -7.63
N ILE A 199 -0.83 1.40 -7.29
CA ILE A 199 -0.66 0.68 -6.03
C ILE A 199 0.79 0.24 -5.84
N ALA A 200 1.38 -0.46 -6.83
CA ALA A 200 2.75 -0.93 -6.73
C ALA A 200 3.77 0.22 -6.67
N ARG A 201 3.55 1.28 -7.45
CA ARG A 201 4.43 2.47 -7.48
C ARG A 201 4.43 3.21 -6.17
N GLU A 202 3.26 3.53 -5.63
CA GLU A 202 3.16 4.27 -4.37
C GLU A 202 3.74 3.48 -3.21
N MET A 203 3.40 2.20 -3.09
CA MET A 203 3.96 1.34 -2.04
C MET A 203 5.49 1.28 -2.06
N VAL A 204 6.10 1.21 -3.25
CA VAL A 204 7.58 1.19 -3.38
C VAL A 204 8.17 2.57 -3.15
N TYR A 205 7.51 3.63 -3.63
CA TYR A 205 7.93 5.02 -3.44
C TYR A 205 7.93 5.39 -1.96
N ASP A 206 6.82 5.16 -1.25
CA ASP A 206 6.72 5.35 0.19
C ASP A 206 7.71 4.48 0.97
N ARG A 207 7.89 3.21 0.56
CA ARG A 207 8.85 2.33 1.21
C ARG A 207 10.28 2.87 1.13
N ALA A 208 10.65 3.50 0.02
CA ALA A 208 11.95 4.17 -0.13
C ALA A 208 12.11 5.35 0.84
N GLN A 209 11.01 5.99 1.25
CA GLN A 209 10.99 7.09 2.21
C GLN A 209 10.84 6.62 3.68
N GLY A 210 10.78 5.31 3.92
CA GLY A 210 10.51 4.73 5.24
C GLY A 210 9.06 4.90 5.70
N VAL A 211 8.15 5.15 4.76
CA VAL A 211 6.70 5.29 4.99
C VAL A 211 6.02 3.94 4.79
N ARG A 212 4.96 3.68 5.56
CA ARG A 212 4.06 2.53 5.33
C ARG A 212 2.82 3.02 4.59
N THR A 213 2.46 2.33 3.51
CA THR A 213 1.26 2.63 2.71
C THR A 213 0.15 1.63 3.02
N PHE A 214 -1.07 2.11 3.16
CA PHE A 214 -2.28 1.31 3.36
C PHE A 214 -3.23 1.58 2.20
N VAL A 215 -3.53 0.52 1.44
CA VAL A 215 -4.35 0.65 0.22
C VAL A 215 -5.82 0.56 0.59
N TRP A 216 -6.55 1.66 0.38
CA TRP A 216 -7.98 1.73 0.61
C TRP A 216 -8.72 1.27 -0.65
N GLU A 217 -9.33 0.10 -0.71
CA GLU A 217 -9.63 -0.81 0.40
C GLU A 217 -9.60 -2.26 -0.08
N LEU A 218 -9.61 -3.21 0.85
CA LEU A 218 -9.59 -4.62 0.50
C LEU A 218 -10.84 -5.03 -0.30
N ILE A 219 -12.02 -4.66 0.20
CA ILE A 219 -13.32 -4.97 -0.39
C ILE A 219 -14.32 -3.89 0.02
N PRO A 220 -15.18 -3.39 -0.90
CA PRO A 220 -16.11 -2.33 -0.56
C PRO A 220 -17.27 -2.80 0.30
N GLY A 221 -17.85 -1.85 1.02
CA GLY A 221 -18.97 -2.07 1.93
C GLY A 221 -20.20 -2.67 1.24
N VAL A 222 -20.90 -3.56 1.95
CA VAL A 222 -22.14 -4.20 1.46
C VAL A 222 -23.34 -3.24 1.37
N ASP A 223 -23.19 -2.05 1.95
CA ASP A 223 -24.14 -0.94 1.87
C ASP A 223 -24.00 -0.14 0.57
N GLY A 224 -23.01 -0.47 -0.27
CA GLY A 224 -22.75 0.21 -1.52
C GLY A 224 -21.99 1.52 -1.35
N ASN A 225 -21.46 1.82 -0.15
CA ASN A 225 -20.60 2.98 0.05
C ASN A 225 -19.38 2.87 -0.88
N GLN A 226 -19.06 3.97 -1.57
CA GLN A 226 -17.97 4.07 -2.56
C GLN A 226 -18.06 3.14 -3.79
N GLY A 227 -19.16 2.37 -3.89
CA GLY A 227 -19.40 1.43 -4.99
C GLY A 227 -18.35 0.32 -5.10
N ASP A 228 -18.39 -0.43 -6.20
CA ASP A 228 -17.38 -1.44 -6.52
C ASP A 228 -16.19 -0.82 -7.27
N ASP A 229 -15.58 0.20 -6.67
CA ASP A 229 -14.60 1.06 -7.33
C ASP A 229 -13.23 1.04 -6.65
N PHE A 230 -13.17 1.26 -5.33
CA PHE A 230 -11.90 1.29 -4.59
C PHE A 230 -11.34 -0.11 -4.29
N GLY A 231 -12.22 -1.11 -4.13
CA GLY A 231 -11.87 -2.46 -3.72
C GLY A 231 -10.76 -3.12 -4.55
N LEU A 232 -9.86 -3.84 -3.87
CA LEU A 232 -8.97 -4.82 -4.50
C LEU A 232 -9.68 -6.14 -4.81
N ILE A 233 -10.77 -6.41 -4.12
CA ILE A 233 -11.70 -7.51 -4.35
C ILE A 233 -13.05 -6.88 -4.66
N HIS A 234 -13.76 -7.46 -5.63
CA HIS A 234 -15.12 -7.05 -5.94
C HIS A 234 -16.05 -7.18 -4.72
N GLY A 235 -16.83 -6.16 -4.43
CA GLY A 235 -17.80 -6.14 -3.34
C GLY A 235 -19.07 -6.95 -3.64
N MET A 236 -20.08 -6.79 -2.79
CA MET A 236 -21.39 -7.41 -2.98
C MET A 236 -22.24 -6.61 -3.96
N MET A 237 -22.09 -6.86 -5.26
CA MET A 237 -22.89 -6.23 -6.33
C MET A 237 -24.10 -7.06 -6.74
N MET A 238 -24.26 -8.27 -6.18
CA MET A 238 -25.22 -9.28 -6.64
C MET A 238 -24.92 -9.74 -8.08
N ARG A 239 -23.64 -9.83 -8.44
CA ARG A 239 -23.16 -10.27 -9.76
C ARG A 239 -22.27 -11.52 -9.64
N PRO A 240 -22.03 -12.26 -10.74
CA PRO A 240 -21.15 -13.42 -10.72
C PRO A 240 -19.71 -13.13 -10.27
N GLU A 241 -19.28 -11.87 -10.37
CA GLU A 241 -17.92 -11.43 -10.05
C GLU A 241 -17.73 -11.02 -8.58
N ASP A 242 -18.80 -10.99 -7.78
CA ASP A 242 -18.73 -10.67 -6.35
C ASP A 242 -17.64 -11.51 -5.66
N PHE A 243 -16.85 -10.87 -4.79
CA PHE A 243 -15.77 -11.48 -4.03
C PHE A 243 -14.61 -12.08 -4.85
N THR A 244 -14.52 -11.76 -6.15
CA THR A 244 -13.37 -12.13 -6.98
C THR A 244 -12.29 -11.04 -6.96
N PRO A 245 -11.00 -11.40 -7.04
CA PRO A 245 -9.91 -10.43 -6.99
C PRO A 245 -9.85 -9.59 -8.28
N ARG A 246 -9.56 -8.30 -8.12
CA ARG A 246 -9.27 -7.37 -9.21
C ARG A 246 -7.76 -7.34 -9.51
N PRO A 247 -7.33 -6.78 -10.66
CA PRO A 247 -5.90 -6.63 -10.97
C PRO A 247 -5.08 -5.93 -9.85
N GLY A 248 -5.68 -4.98 -9.12
CA GLY A 248 -5.05 -4.33 -7.98
C GLY A 248 -4.65 -5.28 -6.85
N PHE A 249 -5.38 -6.38 -6.63
CA PHE A 249 -5.04 -7.38 -5.62
C PHE A 249 -3.73 -8.10 -5.93
N GLU A 250 -3.52 -8.46 -7.20
CA GLU A 250 -2.29 -9.12 -7.66
C GLU A 250 -1.08 -8.18 -7.49
N ALA A 251 -1.25 -6.89 -7.83
CA ALA A 251 -0.23 -5.87 -7.62
C ALA A 251 0.12 -5.70 -6.14
N LEU A 252 -0.88 -5.63 -5.25
CA LEU A 252 -0.67 -5.57 -3.80
C LEU A 252 0.09 -6.80 -3.31
N ARG A 253 -0.34 -8.01 -3.72
CA ARG A 253 0.27 -9.28 -3.29
C ARG A 253 1.73 -9.35 -3.70
N ASN A 254 2.02 -9.10 -4.97
CA ASN A 254 3.38 -9.19 -5.51
C ASN A 254 4.29 -8.13 -4.88
N THR A 255 3.82 -6.90 -4.71
CA THR A 255 4.58 -5.82 -4.09
C THR A 255 4.91 -6.15 -2.63
N ASN A 256 3.94 -6.63 -1.85
CA ASN A 256 4.19 -7.06 -0.48
C ASN A 256 5.17 -8.23 -0.38
N ALA A 257 5.02 -9.24 -1.24
CA ALA A 257 5.93 -10.40 -1.26
C ALA A 257 7.39 -10.01 -1.54
N LEU A 258 7.60 -8.95 -2.33
CA LEU A 258 8.92 -8.51 -2.74
C LEU A 258 9.54 -7.46 -1.81
N PHE A 259 8.74 -6.57 -1.21
CA PHE A 259 9.26 -5.35 -0.56
C PHE A 259 8.86 -5.16 0.92
N SER A 260 7.94 -5.96 1.47
CA SER A 260 7.38 -5.71 2.82
C SER A 260 8.43 -5.73 3.95
N ASP A 261 9.49 -6.53 3.83
CA ASP A 261 10.54 -6.68 4.83
C ASP A 261 11.84 -5.94 4.49
N THR A 262 11.83 -5.08 3.46
CA THR A 262 13.06 -4.46 2.94
C THR A 262 13.32 -3.07 3.50
N THR A 263 14.56 -2.61 3.55
CA THR A 263 14.90 -1.22 3.91
C THR A 263 15.71 -0.59 2.78
N LEU A 264 15.52 0.71 2.54
CA LEU A 264 16.30 1.43 1.53
C LEU A 264 17.80 1.27 1.81
N ASP A 265 18.56 1.03 0.75
CA ASP A 265 20.00 0.92 0.79
C ASP A 265 20.65 1.86 -0.22
N SER A 266 21.07 3.02 0.27
CA SER A 266 21.70 4.06 -0.53
C SER A 266 23.16 3.77 -0.90
N SER A 267 23.74 2.64 -0.45
CA SER A 267 25.11 2.25 -0.82
C SER A 267 25.19 1.56 -2.19
N ILE A 268 24.04 1.13 -2.73
CA ILE A 268 23.92 0.50 -4.03
C ILE A 268 23.78 1.58 -5.09
N GLU A 269 24.71 1.61 -6.04
CA GLU A 269 24.71 2.59 -7.12
C GLU A 269 24.02 1.99 -8.34
N VAL A 270 23.05 2.73 -8.89
CA VAL A 270 22.36 2.34 -10.13
C VAL A 270 22.40 3.50 -11.10
N GLU A 271 23.08 3.30 -12.24
CA GLU A 271 23.05 4.24 -13.37
C GLU A 271 21.94 3.81 -14.33
N THR A 272 21.00 4.72 -14.57
CA THR A 272 19.88 4.55 -15.50
C THR A 272 20.20 5.21 -16.84
N PRO A 273 19.60 4.76 -17.95
CA PRO A 273 19.79 5.43 -19.24
C PRO A 273 19.16 6.83 -19.20
N ASP A 274 19.72 7.77 -19.95
CA ASP A 274 19.07 9.05 -20.20
C ASP A 274 17.89 8.83 -21.16
N LEU A 275 16.70 8.76 -20.58
CA LEU A 275 15.43 8.61 -21.29
C LEU A 275 14.68 9.94 -21.44
N ALA A 276 15.32 11.09 -21.19
CA ALA A 276 14.70 12.41 -21.30
C ALA A 276 14.23 12.75 -22.73
N THR A 277 14.70 12.01 -23.73
CA THR A 277 14.27 12.15 -25.14
C THR A 277 13.01 11.36 -25.49
N ALA A 278 12.48 10.54 -24.57
CA ALA A 278 11.19 9.88 -24.73
C ALA A 278 10.04 10.91 -24.78
N LYS A 279 8.92 10.56 -25.43
CA LYS A 279 7.71 11.40 -25.47
C LYS A 279 6.56 10.65 -24.77
N PRO A 280 6.06 11.14 -23.61
CA PRO A 280 6.52 12.32 -22.87
C PRO A 280 7.91 12.11 -22.22
N PRO A 281 8.65 13.18 -21.89
CA PRO A 281 9.87 13.08 -21.10
C PRO A 281 9.56 12.34 -19.79
N ALA A 282 10.36 11.32 -19.48
CA ALA A 282 10.14 10.47 -18.33
C ALA A 282 11.42 10.45 -17.49
N SER A 283 11.31 10.79 -16.20
CA SER A 283 12.36 10.44 -15.25
C SER A 283 12.28 8.94 -14.95
N VAL A 284 13.43 8.32 -14.73
CA VAL A 284 13.49 6.96 -14.18
C VAL A 284 13.62 7.08 -12.68
N LEU A 285 12.65 6.52 -11.94
CA LEU A 285 12.84 6.30 -10.52
C LEU A 285 13.51 4.96 -10.31
N VAL A 286 14.48 4.93 -9.38
CA VAL A 286 15.23 3.74 -9.02
C VAL A 286 15.50 3.75 -7.52
N TYR A 287 15.19 2.63 -6.87
CA TYR A 287 15.39 2.45 -5.43
C TYR A 287 15.98 1.07 -5.19
N ALA A 288 17.10 1.03 -4.48
CA ALA A 288 17.72 -0.21 -4.05
C ALA A 288 17.36 -0.49 -2.59
N PHE A 289 17.02 -1.72 -2.30
CA PHE A 289 16.62 -2.17 -0.97
C PHE A 289 17.38 -3.42 -0.54
N ARG A 290 17.47 -3.59 0.77
CA ARG A 290 17.98 -4.78 1.44
C ARG A 290 16.84 -5.47 2.19
N SER A 291 16.58 -6.75 1.94
CA SER A 291 15.65 -7.54 2.74
C SER A 291 16.17 -7.72 4.17
N ARG A 292 15.32 -8.18 5.09
CA ARG A 292 15.71 -8.48 6.47
C ARG A 292 16.82 -9.54 6.55
N THR A 293 16.94 -10.40 5.54
CA THR A 293 18.01 -11.41 5.43
C THR A 293 19.24 -10.93 4.68
N GLY A 294 19.34 -9.63 4.35
CA GLY A 294 20.49 -9.05 3.68
C GLY A 294 20.52 -9.24 2.15
N LYS A 295 19.44 -9.74 1.53
CA LYS A 295 19.39 -9.92 0.07
C LYS A 295 18.98 -8.61 -0.61
N THR A 296 19.53 -8.34 -1.78
CA THR A 296 19.28 -7.09 -2.52
C THR A 296 18.12 -7.23 -3.50
N ILE A 297 17.26 -6.22 -3.56
CA ILE A 297 16.28 -6.01 -4.63
C ILE A 297 16.29 -4.53 -5.06
N ILE A 298 16.30 -4.27 -6.36
CA ILE A 298 16.34 -2.93 -6.94
C ILE A 298 15.05 -2.73 -7.74
N ALA A 299 14.20 -1.80 -7.32
CA ALA A 299 13.00 -1.41 -8.05
C ALA A 299 13.29 -0.24 -8.99
N TYR A 300 12.68 -0.23 -10.17
CA TYR A 300 12.78 0.88 -11.11
C TYR A 300 11.56 0.98 -12.04
N TRP A 301 11.20 2.19 -12.46
CA TRP A 301 10.11 2.46 -13.40
C TRP A 301 10.24 3.84 -14.05
N LEU A 302 9.44 4.09 -15.09
CA LEU A 302 9.23 5.41 -15.68
C LEU A 302 8.22 6.18 -14.83
N ALA A 303 8.64 7.28 -14.22
CA ALA A 303 7.79 8.18 -13.46
C ALA A 303 6.98 9.08 -14.39
N VAL A 304 5.93 8.48 -14.95
CA VAL A 304 5.01 9.11 -15.89
C VAL A 304 3.59 8.67 -15.59
N ARG A 305 2.63 9.46 -16.03
CA ARG A 305 1.21 9.09 -16.03
C ARG A 305 1.00 7.78 -16.81
N SER A 306 0.41 6.80 -16.14
CA SER A 306 -0.02 5.54 -16.76
C SER A 306 -1.23 5.76 -17.68
N LEU A 307 -1.32 4.99 -18.76
CA LEU A 307 -2.45 5.04 -19.68
C LEU A 307 -3.36 3.81 -19.49
N PRO A 308 -4.70 3.96 -19.57
CA PRO A 308 -5.65 2.86 -19.52
C PRO A 308 -5.40 1.78 -20.56
N GLY A 309 -5.91 0.58 -20.29
CA GLY A 309 -5.81 -0.61 -21.14
C GLY A 309 -4.40 -1.19 -21.21
N GLY A 310 -3.53 -0.86 -20.24
CA GLY A 310 -2.13 -1.26 -20.27
C GLY A 310 -1.28 -0.58 -21.35
N ASN A 311 -1.75 0.53 -21.94
CA ASN A 311 -1.09 1.22 -23.06
C ASN A 311 0.04 2.17 -22.63
N GLY A 312 0.66 1.91 -21.47
CA GLY A 312 1.73 2.73 -20.93
C GLY A 312 3.01 2.70 -21.78
N PRO A 313 3.88 3.72 -21.67
CA PRO A 313 5.15 3.72 -22.38
C PRO A 313 6.04 2.55 -21.96
N SER A 314 6.74 1.97 -22.94
CA SER A 314 7.71 0.90 -22.72
C SER A 314 8.91 1.12 -23.63
N VAL A 315 10.08 1.27 -23.04
CA VAL A 315 11.36 1.36 -23.77
C VAL A 315 12.35 0.35 -23.21
N ARG A 316 13.35 -0.02 -24.00
CA ARG A 316 14.45 -0.86 -23.52
C ARG A 316 15.72 -0.04 -23.40
N GLY A 317 16.48 -0.28 -22.35
CA GLY A 317 17.74 0.41 -22.08
C GLY A 317 18.67 -0.44 -21.24
N SER A 318 19.82 0.12 -20.88
CA SER A 318 20.80 -0.57 -20.04
C SER A 318 20.74 -0.05 -18.61
N LEU A 319 20.90 -0.94 -17.63
CA LEU A 319 21.10 -0.58 -16.22
C LEU A 319 22.52 -0.97 -15.82
N LYS A 320 23.24 -0.06 -15.16
CA LYS A 320 24.53 -0.39 -14.54
C LYS A 320 24.37 -0.37 -13.04
N ILE A 321 24.67 -1.48 -12.38
CA ILE A 321 24.39 -1.76 -10.98
C ILE A 321 25.70 -2.11 -10.28
N ARG A 322 26.08 -1.34 -9.26
CA ARG A 322 27.28 -1.57 -8.46
C ARG A 322 26.94 -1.73 -6.98
N ASN A 323 27.81 -2.43 -6.25
CA ASN A 323 27.66 -2.70 -4.81
C ASN A 323 26.40 -3.48 -4.41
N ALA A 324 25.69 -4.10 -5.37
CA ALA A 324 24.43 -4.79 -5.10
C ALA A 324 24.59 -6.24 -4.61
N GLY A 325 25.75 -6.87 -4.82
CA GLY A 325 25.97 -8.29 -4.47
C GLY A 325 25.15 -9.28 -5.31
N ILE A 326 24.60 -8.83 -6.45
CA ILE A 326 23.85 -9.67 -7.39
C ILE A 326 24.85 -10.43 -8.25
N VAL A 327 24.75 -11.76 -8.29
CA VAL A 327 25.63 -12.65 -9.07
C VAL A 327 24.88 -13.20 -10.27
N ARG A 328 23.65 -13.67 -10.07
CA ARG A 328 22.77 -14.24 -11.10
C ARG A 328 21.50 -13.39 -11.18
N PRO A 329 21.51 -12.32 -12.00
CA PRO A 329 20.43 -11.34 -12.02
C PRO A 329 19.14 -11.96 -12.54
N ALA A 330 18.02 -11.61 -11.92
CA ALA A 330 16.67 -11.94 -12.37
C ALA A 330 15.85 -10.64 -12.48
N LEU A 331 15.11 -10.52 -13.57
CA LEU A 331 14.12 -9.47 -13.78
C LEU A 331 12.77 -9.91 -13.22
N ILE A 332 12.13 -9.04 -12.45
CA ILE A 332 10.77 -9.22 -11.95
C ILE A 332 9.88 -8.13 -12.56
N ASP A 333 8.81 -8.55 -13.21
CA ASP A 333 7.68 -7.70 -13.55
C ASP A 333 6.72 -7.71 -12.35
N VAL A 334 6.74 -6.68 -11.50
CA VAL A 334 6.03 -6.69 -10.21
C VAL A 334 4.52 -6.78 -10.41
N LEU A 335 4.01 -6.15 -11.47
CA LEU A 335 2.59 -6.17 -11.81
C LEU A 335 2.11 -7.60 -12.11
N SER A 336 2.82 -8.33 -12.97
CA SER A 336 2.43 -9.70 -13.38
C SER A 336 2.98 -10.82 -12.49
N GLY A 337 3.99 -10.53 -11.66
CA GLY A 337 4.73 -11.54 -10.90
C GLY A 337 5.70 -12.38 -11.73
N ARG A 338 5.87 -12.08 -13.02
CA ARG A 338 6.74 -12.85 -13.90
C ARG A 338 8.21 -12.60 -13.58
N VAL A 339 8.95 -13.68 -13.33
CA VAL A 339 10.41 -13.66 -13.11
C VAL A 339 11.13 -14.21 -14.34
N THR A 340 12.15 -13.50 -14.83
CA THR A 340 12.96 -13.88 -15.99
C THR A 340 14.43 -13.83 -15.63
N ALA A 341 15.15 -14.95 -15.80
CA ALA A 341 16.59 -14.96 -15.62
C ALA A 341 17.25 -14.01 -16.64
N LEU A 342 18.21 -13.22 -16.16
CA LEU A 342 19.04 -12.35 -16.98
C LEU A 342 20.48 -12.85 -16.97
N SER A 343 21.31 -12.20 -17.78
CA SER A 343 22.76 -12.36 -17.72
C SER A 343 23.39 -10.98 -17.80
N TRP A 344 24.50 -10.81 -17.10
CA TRP A 344 25.34 -9.63 -17.28
C TRP A 344 25.80 -9.55 -18.73
N LYS A 345 25.94 -8.32 -19.23
CA LYS A 345 26.60 -8.04 -20.51
C LYS A 345 27.94 -8.76 -20.54
N ALA A 346 28.25 -9.42 -21.66
CA ALA A 346 29.49 -10.16 -21.84
C ALA A 346 30.71 -9.29 -21.49
N GLY A 347 31.57 -9.80 -20.61
CA GLY A 347 32.76 -9.09 -20.11
C GLY A 347 32.51 -8.10 -18.97
N THR A 348 31.29 -8.03 -18.43
CA THR A 348 30.94 -7.19 -17.28
C THR A 348 30.31 -8.03 -16.15
N VAL A 349 30.25 -7.44 -14.95
CA VAL A 349 29.55 -8.02 -13.78
C VAL A 349 28.56 -7.03 -13.16
N ASP A 350 28.31 -5.92 -13.85
CA ASP A 350 27.54 -4.78 -13.34
C ASP A 350 26.52 -4.26 -14.36
N THR A 351 26.57 -4.68 -15.63
CA THR A 351 25.76 -4.08 -16.70
C THR A 351 24.73 -5.07 -17.21
N LEU A 352 23.45 -4.71 -17.12
CA LEU A 352 22.34 -5.38 -17.77
C LEU A 352 21.98 -4.63 -19.04
N GLU A 353 21.95 -5.33 -20.18
CA GLU A 353 21.56 -4.74 -21.46
C GLU A 353 20.09 -5.00 -21.78
N SER A 354 19.43 -4.00 -22.38
CA SER A 354 18.11 -4.15 -22.96
C SER A 354 17.01 -4.57 -21.96
N VAL A 355 17.07 -4.13 -20.71
CA VAL A 355 15.99 -4.34 -19.73
C VAL A 355 14.81 -3.40 -20.04
N PRO A 356 13.56 -3.81 -19.77
CA PRO A 356 12.41 -2.97 -20.02
C PRO A 356 12.27 -1.88 -18.95
N PHE A 357 11.98 -0.66 -19.39
CA PHE A 357 11.55 0.47 -18.57
C PHE A 357 10.09 0.74 -18.92
N ARG A 358 9.20 0.65 -17.94
CA ARG A 358 7.75 0.76 -18.08
C ARG A 358 7.19 1.73 -17.05
N ASP A 359 5.95 2.15 -17.25
CA ASP A 359 5.15 2.88 -16.26
C ASP A 359 4.63 1.99 -15.10
N SER A 360 5.11 0.75 -15.02
CA SER A 360 4.88 -0.22 -13.94
C SER A 360 6.20 -0.58 -13.26
N VAL A 361 6.18 -0.89 -11.97
CA VAL A 361 7.40 -1.29 -11.24
C VAL A 361 8.01 -2.54 -11.84
N MET A 362 9.27 -2.41 -12.27
CA MET A 362 10.17 -3.52 -12.57
C MET A 362 11.14 -3.68 -11.41
N ALA A 363 11.67 -4.88 -11.20
CA ALA A 363 12.71 -5.09 -10.21
C ALA A 363 13.83 -6.00 -10.70
N ILE A 364 15.03 -5.83 -10.14
CA ILE A 364 16.20 -6.67 -10.34
C ILE A 364 16.62 -7.21 -8.98
N ALA A 365 16.81 -8.52 -8.88
CA ALA A 365 17.38 -9.17 -7.70
C ALA A 365 18.34 -10.28 -8.12
N ASP A 366 19.10 -10.82 -7.18
CA ASP A 366 19.75 -12.12 -7.41
C ASP A 366 18.70 -13.23 -7.45
N GLU A 367 18.91 -14.29 -8.22
CA GLU A 367 17.99 -15.44 -8.24
C GLU A 367 17.77 -16.05 -6.85
N SER A 368 18.75 -15.91 -5.94
CA SER A 368 18.65 -16.37 -4.56
C SER A 368 17.76 -15.49 -3.70
N TYR A 369 17.31 -14.32 -4.18
CA TYR A 369 16.31 -13.48 -3.51
C TYR A 369 15.04 -14.28 -3.23
N PHE A 370 14.65 -15.09 -4.22
CA PHE A 370 13.50 -15.97 -4.10
C PHE A 370 13.88 -17.21 -3.33
N ASP A 371 13.11 -17.49 -2.28
CA ASP A 371 12.97 -18.86 -1.82
C ASP A 371 12.11 -19.56 -2.85
N TRP A 372 12.75 -20.03 -3.94
CA TRP A 372 12.05 -20.82 -4.94
C TRP A 372 11.36 -21.94 -4.19
N ALA A 373 10.04 -22.02 -4.32
CA ALA A 373 9.38 -23.30 -4.22
C ALA A 373 9.92 -24.13 -5.39
N ALA A 374 11.11 -24.70 -5.24
CA ALA A 374 11.18 -26.12 -5.46
C ALA A 374 10.08 -26.65 -4.54
N LEU A 375 8.89 -26.88 -5.10
CA LEU A 375 7.96 -27.85 -4.53
C LEU A 375 8.87 -29.00 -4.07
N PRO A 376 8.73 -29.56 -2.85
CA PRO A 376 9.34 -30.86 -2.61
C PRO A 376 9.00 -31.68 -3.85
N GLU A 377 10.04 -32.12 -4.58
CA GLU A 377 9.92 -32.66 -5.95
C GLU A 377 8.55 -33.29 -6.10
N ALA A 378 7.69 -32.72 -6.96
CA ALA A 378 6.25 -32.99 -7.00
C ALA A 378 5.97 -34.42 -6.53
N PRO A 379 5.13 -34.64 -5.49
CA PRO A 379 5.07 -35.91 -4.77
C PRO A 379 5.11 -37.03 -5.79
N ALA A 380 6.16 -37.83 -5.70
CA ALA A 380 6.42 -39.01 -6.51
C ALA A 380 5.14 -39.56 -7.16
N SER A 381 5.13 -39.88 -8.44
CA SER A 381 3.88 -40.39 -9.04
C SER A 381 3.41 -41.64 -8.29
N LEU A 382 2.19 -41.60 -7.74
CA LEU A 382 1.60 -42.72 -7.02
C LEU A 382 1.04 -43.72 -8.04
N ARG A 383 1.76 -44.82 -8.26
CA ARG A 383 1.27 -45.93 -9.08
C ARG A 383 0.36 -46.84 -8.27
N CYS A 384 -0.85 -47.01 -8.77
CA CYS A 384 -1.82 -47.97 -8.27
C CYS A 384 -1.79 -49.21 -9.16
N THR A 385 -1.47 -50.36 -8.57
CA THR A 385 -1.57 -51.65 -9.26
C THR A 385 -2.60 -52.53 -8.55
N ARG A 386 -3.61 -52.98 -9.30
CA ARG A 386 -4.68 -53.85 -8.80
C ARG A 386 -4.41 -55.28 -9.23
N SER A 387 -4.35 -56.20 -8.26
CA SER A 387 -4.21 -57.63 -8.50
C SER A 387 -5.02 -58.41 -7.47
N SER A 388 -5.79 -59.39 -7.91
CA SER A 388 -6.52 -60.35 -7.06
C SER A 388 -7.33 -59.71 -5.91
N GLY A 389 -8.07 -58.63 -6.22
CA GLY A 389 -8.93 -57.95 -5.25
C GLY A 389 -8.21 -57.06 -4.24
N ARG A 390 -6.90 -56.84 -4.38
CA ARG A 390 -6.12 -55.88 -3.57
C ARG A 390 -5.57 -54.76 -4.43
N VAL A 391 -5.46 -53.58 -3.84
CA VAL A 391 -4.81 -52.41 -4.43
C VAL A 391 -3.46 -52.20 -3.74
N ARG A 392 -2.38 -52.18 -4.52
CA ARG A 392 -1.05 -51.82 -4.05
C ARG A 392 -0.72 -50.43 -4.56
N LEU A 393 -0.41 -49.53 -3.62
CA LEU A 393 0.04 -48.17 -3.89
C LEU A 393 1.57 -48.12 -3.78
N VAL A 394 2.25 -47.59 -4.80
CA VAL A 394 3.71 -47.45 -4.83
C VAL A 394 4.06 -46.03 -5.27
N TRP A 395 4.86 -45.33 -4.48
CA TRP A 395 5.38 -44.00 -4.81
C TRP A 395 6.61 -44.13 -5.73
N ASP A 396 6.61 -43.47 -6.88
CA ASP A 396 7.77 -43.37 -7.78
C ASP A 396 8.70 -42.23 -7.38
N LEU A 397 9.61 -42.51 -6.45
CA LEU A 397 10.56 -41.51 -5.96
C LEU A 397 11.64 -41.23 -7.03
N PRO A 398 11.86 -39.97 -7.46
CA PRO A 398 12.99 -39.62 -8.31
C PRO A 398 14.30 -39.66 -7.50
N GLY A 399 15.39 -40.14 -8.12
CA GLY A 399 16.74 -40.08 -7.52
C GLY A 399 17.23 -41.36 -6.84
N ARG A 400 18.55 -41.59 -6.93
CA ARG A 400 19.22 -42.78 -6.35
C ARG A 400 19.35 -42.63 -4.83
N GLY A 401 18.79 -43.60 -4.10
CA GLY A 401 19.16 -43.87 -2.71
C GLY A 401 18.18 -43.36 -1.65
N VAL A 402 16.96 -43.86 -1.66
CA VAL A 402 16.01 -43.67 -0.54
C VAL A 402 16.23 -44.81 0.46
N ASN A 403 16.85 -44.50 1.60
CA ASN A 403 17.18 -45.49 2.65
C ASN A 403 16.07 -45.71 3.70
N GLY A 404 14.88 -45.15 3.47
CA GLY A 404 13.72 -45.39 4.32
C GLY A 404 12.57 -44.44 4.01
N VAL A 405 11.34 -44.95 4.17
CA VAL A 405 10.11 -44.17 4.17
C VAL A 405 9.56 -44.30 5.59
N VAL A 406 9.45 -43.19 6.32
CA VAL A 406 8.72 -43.16 7.59
C VAL A 406 7.26 -42.94 7.22
N VAL A 407 6.40 -43.91 7.59
CA VAL A 407 4.95 -43.84 7.41
C VAL A 407 4.32 -43.31 8.68
#